data_AF-A0A2P8H7S6-F1
#
_entry.id   AF-A0A2P8H7S6-F1
#
_cell.length_a   1.000
_cell.length_b   1.000
_cell.length_c   1.000
_cell.angle_alpha   90.00
_cell.angle_beta   90.00
_cell.angle_gamma   90.00
#
_symmetry.space_group_name_H-M   'P 1'
#
loop_
_entity.id
_entity.type
_entity.pdbx_description
1 polymer ?
#
loop_
_entity_poly.entity_id
_entity_poly.type
_entity_poly.pdbx_seq_one_letter_code
_entity_poly.pdbx_strand_id
1 'polypeptide(L)'
;MENKTQLQRGEESYALQVPEQVRLLCELLDVDLSRILQVFINDLGHDLYGTNGSSERWMVIEYFMSCGYGLHLFENEELHQMFYELEQLRNRWCNGSQEAEKKYAVYRDNYLSCWFNTWLQKRSPGTMTQALEML
;
A
#
# COMPACT_ATOMS: atom_id res chain seq x y z
N MET A 1 -12.16 -1.52 -27.87
CA MET A 1 -12.27 -2.65 -26.93
C MET A 1 -11.85 -2.13 -25.57
N GLU A 2 -12.83 -1.88 -24.69
CA GLU A 2 -12.60 -1.39 -23.33
C GLU A 2 -12.10 -2.53 -22.46
N ASN A 3 -10.87 -2.44 -21.97
CA ASN A 3 -10.34 -3.38 -20.99
C ASN A 3 -10.77 -2.90 -19.60
N LYS A 4 -11.89 -3.41 -19.11
CA LYS A 4 -12.39 -3.15 -17.75
C LYS A 4 -11.67 -4.08 -16.78
N THR A 5 -10.49 -3.70 -16.34
CA THR A 5 -9.91 -4.29 -15.13
C THR A 5 -10.65 -3.67 -13.94
N GLN A 6 -11.80 -4.23 -13.59
CA GLN A 6 -12.43 -3.95 -12.31
C GLN A 6 -11.49 -4.50 -11.23
N LEU A 7 -10.94 -3.63 -10.39
CA LEU A 7 -10.26 -4.02 -9.15
C LEU A 7 -11.32 -4.70 -8.25
N GLN A 8 -11.51 -6.00 -8.40
CA GLN A 8 -12.33 -6.79 -7.48
C GLN A 8 -11.54 -6.88 -6.18
N ARG A 9 -12.09 -6.31 -5.10
CA ARG A 9 -11.61 -6.56 -3.73
C ARG A 9 -11.89 -8.03 -3.42
N GLY A 10 -10.87 -8.86 -3.55
CA GLY A 10 -10.87 -10.24 -3.07
C GLY A 10 -10.16 -10.32 -1.73
N GLU A 11 -10.61 -11.24 -0.88
CA GLU A 11 -9.78 -11.68 0.25
C GLU A 11 -8.66 -12.55 -0.29
N GLU A 12 -7.41 -12.15 -0.08
CA GLU A 12 -6.23 -12.93 -0.42
C GLU A 12 -5.70 -13.61 0.85
N SER A 13 -5.38 -14.90 0.76
CA SER A 13 -4.83 -15.67 1.88
C SER A 13 -3.39 -16.05 1.59
N TYR A 14 -2.49 -15.70 2.52
CA TYR A 14 -1.06 -15.95 2.43
C TYR A 14 -0.59 -16.74 3.65
N ALA A 15 0.19 -17.81 3.42
CA ALA A 15 0.89 -18.51 4.48
C ALA A 15 2.25 -17.83 4.72
N LEU A 16 2.44 -17.24 5.90
CA LEU A 16 3.69 -16.60 6.30
C LEU A 16 4.43 -17.46 7.33
N GLN A 17 5.72 -17.67 7.10
CA GLN A 17 6.60 -18.24 8.11
C GLN A 17 7.00 -17.14 9.08
N VAL A 18 6.44 -17.18 10.27
CA VAL A 18 6.68 -16.16 11.31
C VAL A 18 7.92 -16.56 12.11
N PRO A 19 8.97 -15.73 12.17
CA PRO A 19 10.13 -16.01 13.01
C PRO A 19 9.74 -16.10 14.47
N GLU A 20 10.36 -17.02 15.20
CA GLU A 20 10.05 -17.26 16.62
C GLU A 20 10.24 -16.02 17.48
N GLN A 21 11.24 -15.18 17.17
CA GLN A 21 11.49 -13.91 17.86
C GLN A 21 10.28 -12.97 17.76
N VAL A 22 9.61 -12.92 16.61
CA VAL A 22 8.42 -12.10 16.42
C VAL A 22 7.26 -12.66 17.25
N ARG A 23 7.11 -14.00 17.31
CA ARG A 23 6.09 -14.64 18.14
C ARG A 23 6.29 -14.35 19.62
N LEU A 24 7.54 -14.46 20.11
CA LEU A 24 7.90 -14.12 21.48
C LEU A 24 7.62 -12.65 21.79
N LEU A 25 7.91 -11.73 20.85
CA LEU A 25 7.58 -10.31 21.01
C LEU A 25 6.06 -10.09 21.09
N CYS A 26 5.28 -10.76 20.24
CA CYS A 26 3.82 -10.68 20.27
C CYS A 26 3.25 -11.14 21.63
N GLU A 27 3.76 -12.26 22.15
CA GLU A 27 3.36 -12.80 23.46
C GLU A 27 3.76 -11.86 24.61
N LEU A 28 4.99 -11.34 24.61
CA LEU A 28 5.49 -10.44 25.66
C LEU A 28 4.76 -9.09 25.70
N LEU A 29 4.34 -8.58 24.53
CA LEU A 29 3.72 -7.26 24.40
C LEU A 29 2.19 -7.30 24.36
N ASP A 30 1.58 -8.49 24.44
CA ASP A 30 0.14 -8.71 24.28
C ASP A 30 -0.41 -8.10 22.98
N VAL A 31 0.26 -8.39 21.86
CA VAL A 31 -0.13 -7.90 20.53
C VAL A 31 -0.32 -9.07 19.57
N ASP A 32 -1.45 -9.10 18.87
CA ASP A 32 -1.72 -10.08 17.82
C ASP A 32 -0.93 -9.76 16.54
N LEU A 33 -0.22 -10.75 16.01
CA LEU A 33 0.49 -10.66 14.74
C LEU A 33 -0.44 -10.26 13.59
N SER A 34 -1.66 -10.80 13.55
CA SER A 34 -2.62 -10.49 12.48
C SER A 34 -2.92 -8.99 12.42
N ARG A 35 -3.04 -8.36 13.60
CA ARG A 35 -3.23 -6.93 13.76
C ARG A 35 -2.01 -6.14 13.31
N ILE A 36 -0.80 -6.55 13.67
CA ILE A 36 0.44 -5.87 13.24
C ILE A 36 0.52 -5.84 11.71
N LEU A 37 0.33 -6.99 11.08
CA LEU A 37 0.42 -7.13 9.63
C LEU A 37 -0.68 -6.35 8.92
N GLN A 38 -1.92 -6.45 9.39
CA GLN A 38 -3.03 -5.73 8.77
C GLN A 38 -2.86 -4.21 8.88
N VAL A 39 -2.43 -3.70 10.04
CA VAL A 39 -2.18 -2.27 10.23
C VAL A 39 -1.03 -1.80 9.35
N PHE A 40 0.05 -2.58 9.22
CA PHE A 40 1.16 -2.25 8.31
C PHE A 40 0.69 -2.15 6.85
N ILE A 41 -0.12 -3.11 6.38
CA ILE A 41 -0.68 -3.10 5.01
C ILE A 41 -1.60 -1.89 4.82
N ASN A 42 -2.47 -1.61 5.79
CA ASN A 42 -3.37 -0.46 5.74
C ASN A 42 -2.59 0.87 5.72
N ASP A 43 -1.52 0.97 6.51
CA ASP A 43 -0.65 2.15 6.57
C ASP A 43 0.05 2.38 5.23
N LEU A 44 0.62 1.32 4.65
CA LEU A 44 1.26 1.37 3.33
C LEU A 44 0.28 1.77 2.23
N GLY A 45 -0.95 1.28 2.27
CA GLY A 45 -2.01 1.57 1.30
C GLY A 45 -2.73 2.90 1.52
N HIS A 46 -2.39 3.66 2.58
CA HIS A 46 -3.15 4.83 3.03
C HIS A 46 -4.65 4.58 3.19
N ASP A 47 -5.05 3.45 3.78
CA ASP A 47 -6.46 3.15 4.00
C ASP A 47 -7.12 4.15 4.99
N LEU A 48 -8.45 4.24 4.93
CA LEU A 48 -9.24 5.10 5.80
C LEU A 48 -9.27 4.60 7.24
N TYR A 49 -9.27 3.28 7.43
CA TYR A 49 -9.51 2.62 8.71
C TYR A 49 -8.37 1.67 9.06
N GLY A 50 -8.21 1.40 10.36
CA GLY A 50 -7.19 0.47 10.84
C GLY A 50 -5.76 0.91 10.49
N THR A 51 -5.52 2.22 10.46
CA THR A 51 -4.21 2.85 10.24
C THR A 51 -3.72 3.56 11.50
N ASN A 52 -2.41 3.84 11.55
CA ASN A 52 -1.77 4.66 12.57
C ASN A 52 -1.78 6.15 12.19
N GLY A 53 -1.01 6.96 12.92
CA GLY A 53 -0.84 8.39 12.66
C GLY A 53 -0.07 8.68 11.37
N SER A 54 0.08 9.98 11.09
CA SER A 54 0.75 10.42 9.85
C SER A 54 2.21 10.00 9.79
N SER A 55 2.92 10.11 10.92
CA SER A 55 4.34 9.79 10.99
C SER A 55 4.58 8.30 10.76
N GLU A 56 3.76 7.44 11.35
CA GLU A 56 3.87 5.99 11.24
C GLU A 56 3.61 5.51 9.80
N ARG A 57 2.61 6.07 9.12
CA ARG A 57 2.37 5.76 7.69
C ARG A 57 3.57 6.10 6.82
N TRP A 58 4.16 7.29 7.03
CA TRP A 58 5.36 7.67 6.29
C TRP A 58 6.55 6.76 6.61
N MET A 59 6.74 6.34 7.86
CA MET A 59 7.79 5.36 8.21
C MET A 59 7.64 4.03 7.48
N VAL A 60 6.42 3.54 7.30
CA VAL A 60 6.14 2.30 6.55
C VAL A 60 6.52 2.46 5.07
N ILE A 61 6.24 3.62 4.48
CA ILE A 61 6.63 3.95 3.09
C ILE A 61 8.15 4.03 2.96
N GLU A 62 8.83 4.75 3.85
CA GLU A 62 10.29 4.85 3.84
C GLU A 62 10.95 3.49 3.99
N TYR A 63 10.42 2.61 4.85
CA TYR A 63 10.88 1.23 4.97
C TYR A 63 10.68 0.45 3.67
N PHE A 64 9.48 0.51 3.06
CA PHE A 64 9.16 -0.17 1.80
C PHE A 64 10.11 0.26 0.67
N MET A 65 10.39 1.56 0.56
CA MET A 65 11.28 2.12 -0.45
C MET A 65 12.75 1.79 -0.17
N SER A 66 13.17 1.78 1.11
CA SER A 66 14.52 1.41 1.51
C SER A 66 14.84 -0.06 1.23
N CYS A 67 13.84 -0.94 1.21
CA CYS A 67 13.98 -2.32 0.74
C CYS A 67 14.19 -2.44 -0.78
N GLY A 68 14.09 -1.34 -1.53
CA GLY A 68 14.29 -1.31 -2.98
C GLY A 68 13.10 -1.80 -3.80
N TYR A 69 11.93 -1.98 -3.19
CA TYR A 69 10.74 -2.40 -3.91
C TYR A 69 10.33 -1.34 -4.94
N GLY A 70 10.12 -1.77 -6.19
CA GLY A 70 9.72 -0.88 -7.29
C GLY A 70 10.86 -0.12 -7.98
N LEU A 71 12.07 -0.04 -7.40
CA LEU A 71 13.20 0.72 -7.97
C LEU A 71 13.69 0.21 -9.34
N HIS A 72 13.34 -1.03 -9.71
CA HIS A 72 13.63 -1.58 -11.04
C HIS A 72 12.68 -1.07 -12.13
N LEU A 73 11.64 -0.33 -11.77
CA LEU A 73 10.57 0.14 -12.68
C LEU A 73 10.37 1.65 -12.64
N PHE A 74 10.77 2.29 -11.54
CA PHE A 74 10.47 3.68 -11.23
C PHE A 74 11.64 4.32 -10.49
N GLU A 75 11.82 5.62 -10.70
CA GLU A 75 12.74 6.43 -9.91
C GLU A 75 12.22 6.62 -8.48
N ASN A 76 13.11 6.98 -7.55
CA ASN A 76 12.74 7.14 -6.15
C ASN A 76 11.67 8.23 -5.97
N GLU A 77 11.80 9.34 -6.68
CA GLU A 77 10.85 10.45 -6.71
C GLU A 77 9.48 10.03 -7.25
N GLU A 78 9.43 9.12 -8.22
CA GLU A 78 8.17 8.58 -8.75
C GLU A 78 7.47 7.70 -7.72
N LEU A 79 8.21 6.87 -6.99
CA LEU A 79 7.66 6.06 -5.89
C LEU A 79 7.11 6.96 -4.77
N HIS A 80 7.83 8.00 -4.36
CA HIS A 80 7.30 8.98 -3.39
C HIS A 80 6.01 9.63 -3.88
N GLN A 81 5.96 10.01 -5.16
CA GLN A 81 4.78 10.62 -5.76
C GLN A 81 3.58 9.67 -5.77
N MET A 82 3.79 8.36 -6.01
CA MET A 82 2.73 7.35 -5.91
C MET A 82 2.08 7.33 -4.53
N PHE A 83 2.88 7.25 -3.46
CA PHE A 83 2.35 7.22 -2.10
C PHE A 83 1.72 8.54 -1.67
N TYR A 84 2.31 9.67 -2.09
CA TYR A 84 1.71 10.99 -1.85
C TYR A 84 0.31 11.10 -2.49
N GLU A 85 0.12 10.60 -3.70
CA GLU A 85 -1.20 10.58 -4.35
C GLU A 85 -2.24 9.76 -3.57
N LEU A 86 -1.83 8.62 -2.99
CA LEU A 86 -2.70 7.81 -2.13
C LEU A 86 -3.03 8.52 -0.81
N GLU A 87 -2.07 9.23 -0.21
CA GLU A 87 -2.35 10.08 0.97
C GLU A 87 -3.36 11.17 0.64
N GLN A 88 -3.23 11.82 -0.51
CA GLN A 88 -4.16 12.86 -0.96
C GLN A 88 -5.55 12.29 -1.25
N LEU A 89 -5.64 11.07 -1.78
CA LEU A 89 -6.91 10.36 -1.92
C LEU A 89 -7.57 10.13 -0.56
N ARG A 90 -6.81 9.63 0.43
CA ARG A 90 -7.28 9.44 1.81
C ARG A 90 -7.78 10.75 2.42
N ASN A 91 -7.02 11.83 2.28
CA ASN A 91 -7.35 13.14 2.85
C ASN A 91 -8.61 13.79 2.23
N ARG A 92 -9.09 13.31 1.08
CA ARG A 92 -10.38 13.74 0.50
C ARG A 92 -11.59 13.18 1.24
N TRP A 93 -11.44 12.15 2.05
CA TRP A 93 -12.53 11.63 2.86
C TRP A 93 -12.83 12.59 4.03
N CYS A 94 -14.02 13.19 4.00
CA CYS A 94 -14.52 14.03 5.07
C CYS A 94 -15.57 13.25 5.87
N ASN A 95 -15.13 12.48 6.89
CA ASN A 95 -15.95 11.69 7.85
C ASN A 95 -17.44 12.09 7.87
N GLY A 96 -18.21 11.50 6.95
CA GLY A 96 -19.56 11.92 6.60
C GLY A 96 -20.60 10.86 6.93
N SER A 97 -21.83 11.04 6.43
CA SER A 97 -22.89 10.03 6.57
C SER A 97 -22.53 8.73 5.82
N GLN A 98 -23.28 7.66 6.09
CA GLN A 98 -23.13 6.39 5.37
C GLN A 98 -23.29 6.55 3.85
N GLU A 99 -24.17 7.45 3.40
CA GLU A 99 -24.32 7.79 1.96
C GLU A 99 -23.09 8.50 1.41
N ALA A 100 -22.46 9.38 2.19
CA ALA A 100 -21.20 10.01 1.81
C ALA A 100 -20.10 8.95 1.67
N GLU A 101 -20.05 7.97 2.57
CA GLU A 101 -19.08 6.89 2.55
C GLU A 101 -19.26 6.01 1.30
N LYS A 102 -20.50 5.66 0.97
CA LYS A 102 -20.80 4.94 -0.28
C LYS A 102 -20.37 5.72 -1.52
N LYS A 103 -20.64 7.03 -1.56
CA LYS A 103 -20.22 7.90 -2.66
C LYS A 103 -18.69 7.99 -2.77
N TYR A 104 -18.01 8.14 -1.63
CA TYR A 104 -16.56 8.17 -1.57
C TYR A 104 -15.95 6.84 -2.00
N ALA A 105 -16.52 5.70 -1.59
CA ALA A 105 -16.05 4.38 -2.03
C ALA A 105 -16.09 4.25 -3.55
N VAL A 106 -17.18 4.66 -4.21
CA VAL A 106 -17.27 4.67 -5.68
C VAL A 106 -16.24 5.61 -6.30
N TYR A 107 -16.07 6.81 -5.75
CA TYR A 107 -15.06 7.76 -6.21
C TYR A 107 -13.63 7.20 -6.08
N ARG A 108 -13.31 6.63 -4.91
CA ARG A 108 -12.02 6.03 -4.59
C ARG A 108 -11.71 4.88 -5.54
N ASP A 109 -12.65 3.97 -5.75
CA ASP A 109 -12.44 2.80 -6.61
C ASP A 109 -12.19 3.24 -8.09
N ASN A 110 -12.90 4.28 -8.57
CA ASN A 110 -12.63 4.89 -9.87
C ASN A 110 -11.26 5.59 -9.93
N TYR A 111 -10.92 6.37 -8.89
CA TYR A 111 -9.64 7.06 -8.81
C TYR A 111 -8.47 6.07 -8.83
N LEU A 112 -8.52 5.02 -8.00
CA LEU A 112 -7.49 3.99 -7.92
C LEU A 112 -7.31 3.26 -9.27
N SER A 113 -8.41 3.01 -9.99
CA SER A 113 -8.37 2.42 -11.33
C SER A 113 -7.64 3.33 -12.33
N CYS A 114 -7.95 4.64 -12.34
CA CYS A 114 -7.26 5.60 -13.19
C CYS A 114 -5.78 5.78 -12.80
N TRP A 115 -5.53 5.94 -11.50
CA TRP A 115 -4.21 6.08 -10.89
C TRP A 115 -3.30 4.90 -11.28
N PHE A 116 -3.78 3.67 -11.12
CA PHE A 116 -3.02 2.47 -11.50
C PHE A 116 -2.68 2.46 -12.99
N ASN A 117 -3.64 2.78 -13.85
CA ASN A 117 -3.41 2.83 -15.30
C ASN A 117 -2.39 3.91 -15.69
N THR A 118 -2.42 5.07 -15.04
CA THR A 118 -1.43 6.15 -15.27
C THR A 118 -0.01 5.69 -14.92
N TRP A 119 0.19 5.07 -13.76
CA TRP A 119 1.51 4.58 -13.36
C TRP A 119 1.97 3.37 -14.17
N LEU A 120 1.03 2.49 -14.55
CA LEU A 120 1.32 1.37 -15.44
C LEU A 120 1.82 1.83 -16.82
N GLN A 121 1.29 2.94 -17.35
CA GLN A 121 1.76 3.52 -18.62
C GLN A 121 3.13 4.18 -18.51
N LYS A 122 3.47 4.75 -17.34
CA LYS A 122 4.79 5.33 -17.06
C LYS A 122 5.86 4.29 -16.77
N ARG A 123 5.44 3.08 -16.36
CA ARG A 123 6.33 1.96 -16.05
C ARG A 123 7.31 1.75 -17.19
N SER A 124 8.57 2.13 -16.95
CA SER A 124 9.66 1.89 -17.90
C SER A 124 10.33 0.58 -17.49
N PRO A 125 10.52 -0.39 -18.40
CA PRO A 125 11.32 -1.57 -18.09
C PRO A 125 12.78 -1.16 -17.85
N GLY A 126 13.17 -1.00 -16.59
CA GLY A 126 14.56 -0.87 -16.18
C GLY A 126 15.27 -2.23 -16.29
N THR A 127 16.40 -2.25 -16.98
CA THR A 127 17.19 -3.44 -17.31
C THR A 127 17.83 -4.02 -16.03
N MET A 128 17.15 -4.94 -15.32
CA MET A 128 17.76 -5.65 -14.18
C MET A 128 18.72 -6.74 -14.67
N THR A 129 19.97 -6.35 -14.91
CA THR A 129 21.10 -7.28 -14.94
C THR A 129 22.04 -7.09 -13.73
N GLN A 130 21.83 -6.12 -12.83
CA GLN A 130 22.83 -5.84 -11.78
C GLN A 130 22.34 -5.88 -10.31
N ALA A 131 21.03 -5.85 -10.03
CA ALA A 131 20.56 -5.83 -8.64
C ALA A 131 20.44 -7.22 -7.98
N LEU A 132 20.40 -8.30 -8.78
CA LEU A 132 20.31 -9.68 -8.28
C LEU A 132 21.68 -10.34 -8.03
N GLU A 133 22.80 -9.65 -8.33
CA GLU A 133 24.15 -10.16 -8.03
C GLU A 133 24.67 -9.73 -6.65
N MET A 134 23.87 -9.01 -5.84
CA MET A 134 24.28 -8.49 -4.52
C MET A 134 23.46 -9.02 -3.34
N LEU A 135 22.65 -10.06 -3.54
CA LEU A 135 21.99 -10.85 -2.47
C LEU A 135 22.42 -12.31 -2.57
#